data_AF-A0A7K2FSP3-F1
#
_entry.id   AF-A0A7K2FSP3-F1
#
_cell.length_a   1.000
_cell.length_b   1.000
_cell.length_c   1.000
_cell.angle_alpha   90.00
_cell.angle_beta   90.00
_cell.angle_gamma   90.00
#
_symmetry.space_group_name_H-M   'P 1'
#
loop_
_entity.id
_entity.type
_entity.pdbx_description
1 polymer ?
#
loop_
_entity_poly.entity_id
_entity_poly.type
_entity_poly.pdbx_seq_one_letter_code
_entity_poly.pdbx_strand_id
1 'polypeptide(L)' 'PVAGLHGAGRAVPRDRGAHWLTHFRVTDADVALARVTALGGRVLEPARPGTRGRAATVADPEGAVFAVLQAGG' A
#
# COMPACT_ATOMS: atom_id res chain seq x y z
N PRO A 1 -8.26 5.05 -16.90
CA PRO A 1 -8.04 5.98 -15.77
C PRO A 1 -6.62 5.81 -15.23
N VAL A 2 -5.90 6.90 -14.95
CA VAL A 2 -4.51 6.84 -14.44
C VAL A 2 -4.42 6.86 -12.90
N ALA A 3 -5.52 7.25 -12.23
CA ALA A 3 -5.68 7.22 -10.78
C ALA A 3 -7.17 7.11 -10.40
N GLY A 4 -7.46 6.82 -9.12
CA GLY A 4 -8.81 6.79 -8.54
C GLY A 4 -8.78 7.15 -7.05
N LEU A 5 -9.91 7.63 -6.53
CA LEU A 5 -10.07 7.95 -5.11
C LEU A 5 -11.02 6.94 -4.46
N HIS A 6 -10.62 6.40 -3.32
CA HIS A 6 -11.43 5.50 -2.52
C HIS A 6 -11.47 5.99 -1.06
N GLY A 7 -12.69 6.11 -0.51
CA GLY A 7 -12.84 6.44 0.90
C GLY A 7 -12.35 5.31 1.81
N ALA A 8 -11.74 5.67 2.94
CA ALA A 8 -11.28 4.72 3.97
C ALA A 8 -12.43 3.98 4.69
N GLY A 9 -13.69 4.28 4.37
CA GLY A 9 -14.87 3.65 4.96
C GLY A 9 -15.04 3.99 6.44
N ARG A 10 -15.56 3.05 7.22
CA ARG A 10 -15.72 3.18 8.69
C ARG A 10 -14.62 2.45 9.48
N ALA A 11 -13.67 1.83 8.78
CA ALA A 11 -12.60 1.04 9.40
C ALA A 11 -11.52 1.90 10.07
N VAL A 12 -11.34 3.15 9.61
CA VAL A 12 -10.39 4.08 10.22
C VAL A 12 -11.13 5.05 11.16
N PRO A 13 -10.72 5.15 12.43
CA PRO A 13 -11.29 6.11 13.38
C PRO A 13 -11.21 7.55 12.86
N ARG A 14 -12.27 8.33 13.08
CA ARG A 14 -12.40 9.71 12.55
C ARG A 14 -11.53 10.72 13.29
N ASP A 15 -11.12 10.39 14.51
CA ASP A 15 -10.25 11.19 15.38
C ASP A 15 -8.76 11.16 14.95
N ARG A 16 -8.37 10.26 14.04
CA ARG A 16 -7.04 10.30 13.39
C ARG A 16 -6.80 11.54 12.51
N GLY A 17 -7.85 12.30 12.17
CA GLY A 17 -7.77 13.41 11.24
C GLY A 17 -7.67 12.98 9.76
N ALA A 18 -7.54 13.98 8.89
CA ALA A 18 -7.42 13.75 7.45
C ALA A 18 -6.12 13.01 7.12
N HIS A 19 -6.24 11.88 6.41
CA HIS A 19 -5.09 11.06 6.01
C HIS A 19 -5.35 10.48 4.61
N TRP A 20 -4.28 10.36 3.82
CA TRP A 20 -4.29 9.68 2.53
C TRP A 20 -3.27 8.55 2.54
N LEU A 21 -3.56 7.49 1.79
CA LEU A 21 -2.63 6.40 1.56
C LEU A 21 -2.55 6.13 0.05
N THR A 22 -1.42 6.50 -0.55
CA THR A 22 -1.18 6.28 -1.98
C THR A 22 -0.99 4.80 -2.24
N HIS A 23 -1.63 4.27 -3.28
CA HIS A 23 -1.47 2.89 -3.72
C HIS A 23 -0.82 2.84 -5.09
N PHE A 24 0.32 2.15 -5.20
CA PHE A 24 0.98 1.88 -6.48
C PHE A 24 0.61 0.48 -6.96
N ARG A 25 0.07 0.38 -8.18
CA ARG A 25 -0.22 -0.92 -8.79
C ARG A 25 1.08 -1.56 -9.27
N VAL A 26 1.25 -2.83 -8.94
CA VAL A 26 2.40 -3.66 -9.35
C VAL A 26 1.89 -4.95 -9.97
N THR A 27 2.72 -5.58 -10.80
CA THR A 27 2.42 -6.89 -11.40
C THR A 27 2.60 -8.02 -10.39
N ASP A 28 3.59 -7.89 -9.50
CA ASP A 28 3.90 -8.86 -8.45
C ASP A 28 4.26 -8.12 -7.15
N ALA A 29 3.51 -8.39 -6.09
CA ALA A 29 3.70 -7.76 -4.79
C ALA A 29 5.00 -8.21 -4.12
N ASP A 30 5.38 -9.48 -4.23
CA ASP A 30 6.54 -10.02 -3.53
C ASP A 30 7.84 -9.47 -4.16
N VAL A 31 7.89 -9.34 -5.49
CA VAL A 31 8.98 -8.67 -6.22
C VAL A 31 9.07 -7.19 -5.82
N ALA A 32 7.94 -6.49 -5.72
CA ALA A 32 7.92 -5.09 -5.33
C ALA A 32 8.42 -4.89 -3.89
N LEU A 33 8.02 -5.74 -2.94
CA LEU A 33 8.46 -5.68 -1.55
C LEU A 33 9.96 -5.98 -1.39
N ALA A 34 10.48 -6.95 -2.15
CA ALA A 34 11.91 -7.19 -2.21
C ALA A 34 12.68 -5.95 -2.68
N ARG A 35 12.16 -5.26 -3.71
CA ARG A 35 12.76 -4.02 -4.23
C ARG A 35 12.70 -2.88 -3.23
N VAL A 36 11.58 -2.70 -2.53
CA VAL A 36 11.46 -1.70 -1.45
C VAL A 36 12.55 -1.92 -0.40
N THR A 37 12.71 -3.16 0.06
CA THR A 37 13.71 -3.51 1.08
C THR A 37 15.14 -3.29 0.58
N ALA A 38 15.43 -3.70 -0.67
CA ALA A 38 16.75 -3.49 -1.28
C ALA A 38 17.14 -2.01 -1.44
N LEU A 39 16.14 -1.11 -1.52
CA LEU A 39 16.35 0.34 -1.59
C LEU A 39 16.35 1.03 -0.22
N GLY A 40 16.37 0.26 0.88
CA GLY A 40 16.42 0.77 2.25
C GLY A 40 15.04 1.07 2.88
N GLY A 41 13.95 0.75 2.17
CA GLY A 41 12.60 0.83 2.71
C GLY A 41 12.27 -0.31 3.67
N ARG A 42 11.09 -0.24 4.29
CA ARG A 42 10.59 -1.22 5.27
C ARG A 42 9.20 -1.70 4.91
N VAL A 43 8.96 -2.99 5.09
CA VAL A 43 7.61 -3.56 5.06
C VAL A 43 6.96 -3.35 6.43
N LEU A 44 5.88 -2.56 6.46
CA LEU A 44 5.11 -2.30 7.69
C LEU A 44 4.02 -3.34 7.88
N GLU A 45 3.31 -3.66 6.80
CA GLU A 45 2.33 -4.73 6.75
C GLU A 45 2.59 -5.61 5.52
N PRO A 46 2.75 -6.94 5.69
CA PRO A 46 3.05 -7.84 4.59
C PRO A 46 1.87 -7.96 3.61
N ALA A 47 2.15 -8.45 2.39
CA ALA A 47 1.13 -8.55 1.36
C ALA A 47 0.07 -9.60 1.70
N ARG A 48 -1.18 -9.16 1.88
CA ARG A 48 -2.32 -10.03 2.22
C ARG A 48 -3.40 -9.98 1.14
N PRO A 49 -4.10 -11.09 0.85
CA PRO A 49 -5.27 -11.08 -0.03
C PRO A 49 -6.36 -10.17 0.52
N GLY A 50 -7.04 -9.46 -0.38
CA GLY A 50 -8.19 -8.62 -0.08
C GLY A 50 -9.09 -8.49 -1.30
N THR A 51 -10.19 -7.74 -1.14
CA THR A 51 -11.23 -7.60 -2.17
C THR A 51 -10.76 -6.96 -3.48
N ARG A 52 -9.63 -6.26 -3.47
CA ARG A 52 -9.05 -5.57 -4.64
C ARG A 52 -7.78 -6.27 -5.18
N GLY A 53 -7.43 -7.43 -4.62
CA GLY A 53 -6.17 -8.11 -4.86
C GLY A 53 -5.28 -8.20 -3.62
N ARG A 54 -4.00 -8.47 -3.79
CA ARG A 54 -3.01 -8.52 -2.69
C ARG A 54 -2.42 -7.14 -2.45
N ALA A 55 -2.41 -6.68 -1.20
CA ALA A 55 -1.83 -5.39 -0.84
C ALA A 55 -0.92 -5.48 0.38
N ALA A 56 0.14 -4.68 0.39
CA ALA A 56 1.06 -4.47 1.50
C ALA A 56 1.25 -2.99 1.77
N THR A 57 1.54 -2.64 3.02
CA THR A 57 1.90 -1.27 3.43
C THR A 57 3.40 -1.22 3.69
N VAL A 58 4.06 -0.22 3.15
CA VAL A 58 5.51 -0.03 3.25
C VAL A 58 5.85 1.41 3.62
N ALA A 59 7.08 1.63 4.07
CA ALA A 59 7.69 2.94 4.20
C ALA A 59 8.98 3.02 3.39
N ASP A 60 9.27 4.17 2.79
CA ASP A 60 10.59 4.46 2.24
C ASP A 60 11.62 4.79 3.36
N PRO A 61 12.91 5.00 3.02
CA PRO A 61 13.93 5.35 4.00
C PRO A 61 13.63 6.63 4.80
N GLU A 62 12.94 7.60 4.18
CA GLU A 62 12.56 8.89 4.77
C GLU A 62 11.29 8.80 5.64
N GLY A 63 10.64 7.63 5.66
CA GLY A 63 9.45 7.35 6.45
C GLY A 63 8.13 7.63 5.75
N ALA A 64 8.11 7.96 4.46
CA ALA A 64 6.86 8.14 3.72
C ALA A 64 6.13 6.80 3.57
N VAL A 65 4.87 6.75 3.99
CA VAL A 65 4.06 5.52 4.01
C VAL A 65 3.18 5.43 2.76
N PHE A 66 3.24 4.28 2.08
CA PHE A 66 2.41 3.99 0.91
C PHE A 66 2.09 2.50 0.82
N ALA A 67 1.14 2.15 -0.05
CA ALA A 67 0.75 0.77 -0.30
C ALA A 67 1.18 0.31 -1.70
N VAL A 68 1.56 -0.96 -1.80
CA VAL A 68 1.71 -1.67 -3.08
C VAL A 68 0.51 -2.59 -3.27
N LEU A 69 -0.06 -2.60 -4.48
CA LEU A 69 -1.27 -3.35 -4.82
C LEU A 69 -1.04 -4.20 -6.07
N GLN A 70 -1.11 -5.52 -5.91
CA GLN A 70 -1.25 -6.44 -7.03
C GLN A 70 -2.74 -6.74 -7.19
N ALA A 71 -3.32 -6.30 -8.31
CA ALA A 71 -4.74 -6.53 -8.57
C ALA A 71 -5.05 -8.04 -8.67
N GLY A 72 -6.23 -8.43 -8.18
CA GLY A 72 -6.79 -9.75 -8.49
C GLY A 72 -7.07 -9.83 -9.99
N GLY A 73 -6.81 -10.99 -10.58
CA GLY A 73 -7.20 -11.29 -11.97
C GLY A 73 -8.71 -11.27 -12.15
#